data_AF-A0A132DHA9-F1
#
_entry.id   AF-A0A132DHA9-F1
#
_cell.length_a   1.000
_cell.length_b   1.000
_cell.length_c   1.000
_cell.angle_alpha   90.00
_cell.angle_beta   90.00
_cell.angle_gamma   90.00
#
_symmetry.space_group_name_H-M   'P 1'
#
loop_
_entity.id
_entity.type
_entity.pdbx_description
1 polymer ?
#
loop_
_entity_poly.entity_id
_entity_poly.type
_entity_poly.pdbx_seq_one_letter_code
_entity_poly.pdbx_strand_id
1 'polypeptide(L)'
;MYLTEEVHTARSASRRVRAVTLPSGTQLARQLLMTVRAADVLLRQAIRLPDRHQWSVDLERVDAAGGPLAAWDSHVTFRIAKVFAPTVDAQTRAGDPEQVAAEIRLSLPEQAYLGDERVGIFGRRHGNRFGATLSVTAGSQWGGRRHEYVPPAARHVHGDTLEALVDAVAGIVNAALAVAGQPCPRES
;
A
#
# COMPACT_ATOMS: atom_id res chain seq x y z
N MET A 1 -19.76 57.89 6.97
CA MET A 1 -19.79 57.03 8.17
C MET A 1 -20.74 55.89 7.83
N TYR A 2 -20.19 54.72 7.47
CA TYR A 2 -20.97 53.59 6.96
C TYR A 2 -21.37 52.66 8.11
N LEU A 3 -22.66 52.33 8.17
CA LEU A 3 -23.27 51.27 8.97
C LEU A 3 -22.94 49.90 8.38
N THR A 4 -22.66 48.90 9.22
CA THR A 4 -23.02 47.47 9.02
C THR A 4 -22.70 46.70 10.31
N GLU A 5 -23.72 46.38 11.09
CA GLU A 5 -24.37 45.06 11.19
C GLU A 5 -23.67 44.10 12.17
N GLU A 6 -24.33 43.92 13.32
CA GLU A 6 -24.09 42.83 14.27
C GLU A 6 -24.30 41.49 13.57
N VAL A 7 -23.23 40.74 13.33
CA VAL A 7 -23.34 39.33 12.94
C VAL A 7 -23.38 38.49 14.20
N HIS A 8 -24.60 38.04 14.54
CA HIS A 8 -24.86 37.03 15.55
C HIS A 8 -24.01 35.78 15.30
N THR A 9 -23.16 35.45 16.26
CA THR A 9 -22.45 34.17 16.31
C THR A 9 -23.46 33.05 16.55
N ALA A 10 -23.84 32.38 15.47
CA ALA A 10 -24.60 31.14 15.54
C ALA A 10 -23.78 30.10 16.30
N ARG A 11 -24.13 29.92 17.57
CA ARG A 11 -23.63 28.86 18.46
C ARG A 11 -24.02 27.51 17.86
N SER A 12 -23.12 26.93 17.07
CA SER A 12 -23.23 25.54 16.62
C SER A 12 -23.37 24.64 17.84
N ALA A 13 -24.51 23.97 17.94
CA ALA A 13 -24.85 23.00 18.97
C ALA A 13 -23.69 22.02 19.15
N SER A 14 -23.00 22.14 20.29
CA SER A 14 -21.81 21.38 20.63
C SER A 14 -22.20 19.93 20.93
N ARG A 15 -22.44 19.14 19.89
CA ARG A 15 -22.29 17.68 19.95
C ARG A 15 -20.90 17.45 20.52
N ARG A 16 -20.80 16.85 21.71
CA ARG A 16 -19.54 16.50 22.36
C ARG A 16 -18.77 15.55 21.42
N VAL A 17 -18.05 16.11 20.46
CA VAL A 17 -17.01 15.40 19.73
C VAL A 17 -15.96 15.15 20.79
N ARG A 18 -15.90 13.91 21.26
CA ARG A 18 -14.86 13.41 22.17
C ARG A 18 -13.54 13.93 21.58
N ALA A 19 -12.86 14.83 22.28
CA ALA A 19 -11.54 15.30 21.87
C ALA A 19 -10.62 14.08 21.91
N VAL A 20 -10.46 13.41 20.76
CA VAL A 20 -9.54 12.29 20.62
C VAL A 20 -8.17 12.94 20.59
N THR A 21 -7.42 12.81 21.69
CA THR A 21 -6.03 13.23 21.74
C THR A 21 -5.26 12.48 20.65
N LEU A 22 -4.70 13.22 19.70
CA LEU A 22 -3.94 12.65 18.58
C LEU A 22 -2.54 12.21 19.06
N PRO A 23 -1.95 11.16 18.46
CA PRO A 23 -0.62 10.67 18.86
C PRO A 23 0.46 11.69 18.47
N SER A 24 1.52 11.78 19.29
CA SER A 24 2.72 12.54 18.96
C SER A 24 3.46 11.92 17.76
N GLY A 25 4.33 12.69 17.10
CA GLY A 25 5.08 12.20 15.92
C GLY A 25 5.87 10.91 16.18
N THR A 26 6.47 10.76 17.36
CA THR A 26 7.17 9.51 17.75
C THR A 26 6.22 8.34 17.98
N GLN A 27 5.05 8.60 18.57
CA GLN A 27 4.03 7.57 18.76
C GLN A 27 3.48 7.09 17.42
N LEU A 28 3.23 8.02 16.50
CA LEU A 28 2.81 7.72 15.13
C LEU A 28 3.87 6.90 14.39
N ALA A 29 5.14 7.32 14.40
CA ALA A 29 6.22 6.56 13.77
C ALA A 29 6.31 5.12 14.27
N ARG A 30 6.18 4.90 15.58
CA ARG A 30 6.15 3.54 16.17
C ARG A 30 4.92 2.75 15.73
N GLN A 31 3.74 3.37 15.71
CA GLN A 31 2.50 2.74 15.25
C GLN A 31 2.59 2.32 13.78
N LEU A 32 3.16 3.17 12.92
CA LEU A 32 3.39 2.86 11.50
C LEU A 32 4.33 1.67 11.35
N LEU A 33 5.48 1.68 12.04
CA LEU A 33 6.43 0.57 11.98
C LEU A 33 5.80 -0.76 12.43
N MET A 34 5.01 -0.73 13.51
CA MET A 34 4.31 -1.92 13.99
C MET A 34 3.23 -2.39 13.01
N THR A 35 2.49 -1.47 12.39
CA THR A 35 1.50 -1.79 11.35
C THR A 35 2.16 -2.45 10.15
N VAL A 36 3.29 -1.92 9.68
CA VAL A 36 4.04 -2.48 8.55
C VAL A 36 4.57 -3.88 8.87
N ARG A 37 5.12 -4.07 10.08
CA ARG A 37 5.60 -5.38 10.53
C ARG A 37 4.46 -6.39 10.65
N ALA A 38 3.32 -5.99 11.21
CA ALA A 38 2.14 -6.84 11.29
C ALA A 38 1.65 -7.22 9.89
N ALA A 39 1.57 -6.26 8.97
CA ALA A 39 1.20 -6.50 7.58
C ALA A 39 2.17 -7.49 6.90
N ASP A 40 3.49 -7.32 7.08
CA ASP A 40 4.50 -8.24 6.52
C ASP A 40 4.27 -9.67 6.99
N VAL A 41 4.11 -9.87 8.30
CA VAL A 41 3.90 -11.20 8.89
C VAL A 41 2.61 -11.82 8.38
N LEU A 42 1.50 -11.08 8.41
CA LEU A 42 0.19 -11.58 7.99
C LEU A 42 0.17 -11.91 6.49
N LEU A 43 0.73 -11.04 5.64
CA LEU A 43 0.81 -11.29 4.20
C LEU A 43 1.66 -12.51 3.86
N ARG A 44 2.81 -12.68 4.53
CA ARG A 44 3.67 -13.88 4.34
C ARG A 44 2.98 -15.17 4.75
N GLN A 45 2.08 -15.11 5.73
CA GLN A 45 1.29 -16.27 6.16
C GLN A 45 0.15 -16.57 5.19
N ALA A 46 -0.46 -15.55 4.60
CA ALA A 46 -1.65 -15.69 3.76
C ALA A 46 -1.35 -15.91 2.27
N ILE A 47 -0.22 -15.39 1.75
CA ILE A 47 0.15 -15.50 0.34
C ILE A 47 1.06 -16.71 0.13
N ARG A 48 0.69 -17.56 -0.83
CA ARG A 48 1.48 -18.73 -1.23
C ARG A 48 2.53 -18.30 -2.24
N LEU A 49 3.80 -18.38 -1.86
CA LEU A 49 4.90 -18.09 -2.77
C LEU A 49 5.00 -19.17 -3.86
N PRO A 50 5.07 -18.80 -5.14
CA PRO A 50 5.41 -19.75 -6.20
C PRO A 50 6.84 -20.27 -6.03
N ASP A 51 7.13 -21.43 -6.60
CA ASP A 51 8.47 -22.02 -6.56
C ASP A 51 9.52 -21.04 -7.13
N ARG A 52 10.70 -21.01 -6.50
CA ARG A 52 11.80 -20.11 -6.87
C ARG A 52 11.45 -18.62 -6.81
N HIS A 53 10.45 -18.21 -6.02
CA HIS A 53 10.19 -16.79 -5.75
C HIS A 53 10.62 -16.41 -4.34
N GLN A 54 10.97 -15.14 -4.16
CA GLN A 54 11.31 -14.58 -2.86
C GLN A 54 10.40 -13.40 -2.55
N TRP A 55 10.18 -13.21 -1.25
CA TRP A 55 9.52 -12.04 -0.70
C TRP A 55 10.55 -10.98 -0.30
N SER A 56 10.34 -9.73 -0.72
CA SER A 56 11.13 -8.58 -0.27
C SER A 56 10.22 -7.42 0.15
N VAL A 57 10.75 -6.59 1.04
CA VAL A 57 10.03 -5.41 1.55
C VAL A 57 10.90 -4.19 1.30
N ASP A 58 10.35 -3.23 0.56
CA ASP A 58 11.01 -1.94 0.30
C ASP A 58 10.66 -0.97 1.42
N LEU A 59 11.53 -0.93 2.43
CA LEU A 59 11.43 -0.03 3.58
C LEU A 59 12.18 1.30 3.34
N GLU A 60 13.05 1.39 2.32
CA GLU A 60 13.91 2.57 2.10
C GLU A 60 13.12 3.83 1.73
N ARG A 61 11.95 3.65 1.09
CA ARG A 61 11.01 4.75 0.81
C ARG A 61 10.36 5.36 2.05
N VAL A 62 10.49 4.72 3.21
CA VAL A 62 10.04 5.28 4.50
C VAL A 62 11.02 6.33 5.02
N ASP A 63 12.31 6.25 4.67
CA ASP A 63 13.36 7.15 5.19
C ASP A 63 13.70 8.33 4.27
N ALA A 64 13.62 8.16 2.94
CA ALA A 64 14.11 9.13 1.96
C ALA A 64 13.40 10.50 1.92
N ALA A 65 12.26 10.65 2.60
CA ALA A 65 11.52 11.92 2.67
C ALA A 65 11.78 12.72 3.97
N GLY A 66 12.73 12.31 4.81
CA GLY A 66 12.92 12.89 6.14
C GLY A 66 12.24 12.07 7.25
N GLY A 67 12.20 10.75 7.08
CA GLY A 67 11.52 9.78 7.94
C GLY A 67 10.07 9.51 7.54
N PRO A 68 9.38 8.55 8.22
CA PRO A 68 8.02 8.08 7.90
C PRO A 68 6.93 9.16 7.89
N LEU A 69 7.28 10.39 8.24
CA LEU A 69 6.38 11.48 8.63
C LEU A 69 6.35 12.63 7.62
N ALA A 70 7.17 12.60 6.57
CA ALA A 70 7.34 13.74 5.66
C ALA A 70 6.95 13.47 4.19
N ALA A 71 6.62 12.23 3.80
CA ALA A 71 6.11 11.93 2.46
C ALA A 71 4.58 11.89 2.43
N TRP A 72 3.98 12.74 1.60
CA TRP A 72 2.54 12.74 1.33
C TRP A 72 2.05 11.52 0.51
N ASP A 73 2.98 10.64 0.11
CA ASP A 73 2.74 9.35 -0.56
C ASP A 73 3.41 8.18 0.18
N SER A 74 3.47 8.22 1.52
CA SER A 74 4.04 7.15 2.34
C SER A 74 3.32 5.82 2.09
N HIS A 75 3.92 4.96 1.29
CA HIS A 75 3.50 3.59 1.08
C HIS A 75 4.67 2.66 1.36
N VAL A 76 4.38 1.48 1.89
CA VAL A 76 5.35 0.38 1.93
C VAL A 76 5.03 -0.57 0.80
N THR A 77 6.06 -0.97 0.05
CA THR A 77 5.90 -1.93 -1.04
C THR A 77 6.40 -3.29 -0.60
N PHE A 78 5.51 -4.27 -0.57
CA PHE A 78 5.85 -5.67 -0.48
C PHE A 78 5.94 -6.25 -1.89
N ARG A 79 6.98 -7.04 -2.15
CA ARG A 79 7.26 -7.61 -3.47
C ARG A 79 7.45 -9.11 -3.40
N ILE A 80 6.88 -9.80 -4.37
CA ILE A 80 7.18 -11.20 -4.68
C ILE A 80 7.80 -11.21 -6.07
N ALA A 81 8.97 -11.80 -6.23
CA ALA A 81 9.64 -11.89 -7.53
C ALA A 81 10.45 -13.17 -7.65
N LYS A 82 10.62 -13.65 -8.89
CA LYS A 82 11.46 -14.81 -9.22
C LYS A 82 12.91 -14.57 -8.77
N VAL A 83 13.47 -15.58 -8.12
CA VAL A 83 14.87 -15.68 -7.72
C VAL A 83 15.67 -16.14 -8.93
N PHE A 84 16.73 -15.40 -9.23
CA PHE A 84 17.67 -15.76 -10.27
C PHE A 84 19.02 -16.09 -9.64
N ALA A 85 19.77 -17.00 -10.27
CA ALA A 85 21.16 -17.24 -9.88
C ALA A 85 21.96 -15.92 -9.97
N PRO A 86 22.92 -15.67 -9.06
CA PRO A 86 23.70 -14.43 -9.05
C PRO A 86 24.42 -14.13 -10.37
N THR A 87 24.74 -15.16 -11.14
CA THR A 87 25.41 -15.11 -12.44
C THR A 87 24.51 -14.65 -13.59
N VAL A 88 23.19 -14.62 -13.41
CA VAL A 88 22.24 -14.18 -14.44
C VAL A 88 22.21 -12.66 -14.46
N ASP A 89 22.49 -12.04 -15.60
CA ASP A 89 22.47 -10.59 -15.75
C ASP A 89 21.04 -10.01 -15.83
N ALA A 90 20.91 -8.69 -15.65
CA ALA A 90 19.62 -8.01 -15.61
C ALA A 90 18.81 -8.11 -16.92
N GLN A 91 19.47 -8.17 -18.08
CA GLN A 91 18.80 -8.28 -19.39
C GLN A 91 18.15 -9.65 -19.53
N THR A 92 18.89 -10.71 -19.16
CA THR A 92 18.38 -12.08 -19.15
C THR A 92 17.20 -12.24 -18.18
N ARG A 93 17.25 -11.59 -17.01
CA ARG A 93 16.12 -11.58 -16.05
C ARG A 93 14.89 -10.90 -16.63
N ALA A 94 15.04 -9.72 -17.23
CA ALA A 94 13.93 -8.99 -17.85
C ALA A 94 13.37 -9.71 -19.09
N GLY A 95 14.18 -10.54 -19.75
CA GLY A 95 13.81 -11.41 -20.87
C GLY A 95 13.06 -12.69 -20.51
N ASP A 96 12.99 -13.05 -19.22
CA ASP A 96 12.44 -14.33 -18.80
C ASP A 96 10.91 -14.38 -19.04
N PRO A 97 10.42 -15.26 -19.94
CA PRO A 97 8.98 -15.38 -20.21
C PRO A 97 8.21 -16.01 -19.05
N GLU A 98 8.89 -16.70 -18.13
CA GLU A 98 8.31 -17.28 -16.93
C GLU A 98 8.44 -16.35 -15.71
N GLN A 99 8.84 -15.09 -15.91
CA GLN A 99 8.90 -14.13 -14.83
C GLN A 99 7.47 -13.84 -14.33
N VAL A 100 7.23 -14.05 -13.04
CA VAL A 100 6.03 -13.58 -12.34
C VAL A 100 6.48 -12.65 -11.21
N ALA A 101 5.78 -11.54 -11.04
CA ALA A 101 6.03 -10.60 -9.97
C ALA A 101 4.71 -10.04 -9.42
N ALA A 102 4.64 -9.88 -8.10
CA ALA A 102 3.54 -9.20 -7.43
C ALA A 102 4.09 -8.01 -6.64
N GLU A 103 3.41 -6.87 -6.72
CA GLU A 103 3.66 -5.68 -5.91
C GLU A 103 2.39 -5.32 -5.12
N ILE A 104 2.56 -5.15 -3.81
CA ILE A 104 1.51 -4.76 -2.87
C ILE A 104 1.96 -3.47 -2.20
N ARG A 105 1.29 -2.36 -2.51
CA ARG A 105 1.60 -1.04 -1.96
C ARG A 105 0.61 -0.71 -0.87
N LEU A 106 1.01 -0.89 0.39
CA LEU A 106 0.19 -0.56 1.56
C LEU A 106 0.21 0.95 1.78
N SER A 107 -0.96 1.59 1.78
CA SER A 107 -1.12 3.02 2.08
C SER A 107 -0.93 3.27 3.57
N LEU A 108 -0.09 4.23 3.94
CA LEU A 108 0.09 4.65 5.33
C LEU A 108 -0.82 5.85 5.68
N PRO A 109 -1.19 6.00 6.97
CA PRO A 109 -1.92 7.15 7.51
C PRO A 109 -1.33 8.52 7.14
N GLU A 110 -2.21 9.49 6.90
CA GLU A 110 -1.87 10.87 6.56
C GLU A 110 -1.45 11.70 7.80
N GLN A 111 -0.72 12.79 7.58
CA GLN A 111 -0.43 13.80 8.61
C GLN A 111 -0.96 15.17 8.16
N ALA A 112 -1.33 16.01 9.13
CA ALA A 112 -1.70 17.40 8.91
C ALA A 112 -1.03 18.32 9.93
N TYR A 113 -1.19 19.62 9.71
CA TYR A 113 -0.72 20.67 10.61
C TYR A 113 -1.93 21.36 11.23
N LEU A 114 -1.93 21.53 12.54
CA LEU A 114 -2.94 22.31 13.29
C LEU A 114 -2.20 23.38 14.10
N GLY A 115 -2.35 24.65 13.73
CA GLY A 115 -1.76 25.78 14.47
C GLY A 115 -0.25 25.66 14.67
N ASP A 116 0.49 25.44 13.57
CA ASP A 116 1.95 25.18 13.54
C ASP A 116 2.42 23.88 14.23
N GLU A 117 1.51 23.12 14.84
CA GLU A 117 1.80 21.81 15.42
C GLU A 117 1.52 20.67 14.42
N ARG A 118 2.49 19.77 14.25
CA ARG A 118 2.35 18.57 13.40
C ARG A 118 1.48 17.54 14.10
N VAL A 119 0.35 17.20 13.49
CA VAL A 119 -0.62 16.22 14.02
C VAL A 119 -0.90 15.11 13.00
N GLY A 120 -0.91 13.85 13.43
CA GLY A 120 -1.34 12.74 12.57
C GLY A 120 -2.83 12.80 12.29
N ILE A 121 -3.26 12.72 11.02
CA ILE A 121 -4.67 12.50 10.66
C ILE A 121 -4.81 11.11 10.04
N PHE A 122 -5.29 10.18 10.84
CA PHE A 122 -5.70 8.89 10.31
C PHE A 122 -6.93 9.09 9.40
N GLY A 123 -6.86 8.62 8.15
CA GLY A 123 -8.05 8.45 7.31
C GLY A 123 -8.66 9.70 6.66
N ARG A 124 -7.91 10.76 6.35
CA ARG A 124 -8.47 11.95 5.67
C ARG A 124 -8.96 11.65 4.25
N ARG A 125 -8.24 10.83 3.47
CA ARG A 125 -8.64 10.39 2.12
C ARG A 125 -9.24 8.99 2.08
N HIS A 126 -8.92 8.13 3.05
CA HIS A 126 -9.35 6.72 3.06
C HIS A 126 -10.41 6.37 4.11
N GLY A 127 -10.89 7.35 4.89
CA GLY A 127 -11.99 7.19 5.85
C GLY A 127 -11.73 6.05 6.85
N ASN A 128 -10.84 6.25 7.82
CA ASN A 128 -10.48 5.27 8.87
C ASN A 128 -10.19 3.81 8.44
N ARG A 129 -10.02 3.54 7.14
CA ARG A 129 -9.77 2.21 6.58
C ARG A 129 -8.31 2.04 6.19
N PHE A 130 -7.85 0.79 6.21
CA PHE A 130 -6.61 0.39 5.58
C PHE A 130 -6.81 0.29 4.07
N GLY A 131 -5.79 0.64 3.29
CA GLY A 131 -5.83 0.61 1.83
C GLY A 131 -4.57 0.01 1.24
N ALA A 132 -4.70 -0.68 0.11
CA ALA A 132 -3.57 -1.15 -0.67
C ALA A 132 -3.82 -1.02 -2.18
N THR A 133 -2.75 -0.79 -2.93
CA THR A 133 -2.73 -0.93 -4.39
C THR A 133 -1.99 -2.20 -4.79
N LEU A 134 -2.56 -2.96 -5.72
CA LEU A 134 -2.05 -4.26 -6.16
C LEU A 134 -1.64 -4.24 -7.64
N SER A 135 -0.57 -4.95 -7.95
CA SER A 135 -0.16 -5.32 -9.31
C SER A 135 0.40 -6.74 -9.29
N VAL A 136 -0.02 -7.58 -10.22
CA VAL A 136 0.55 -8.91 -10.45
C VAL A 136 0.82 -9.02 -11.93
N THR A 137 2.10 -9.10 -12.29
CA THR A 137 2.51 -9.17 -13.69
C THR A 137 3.23 -10.46 -14.00
N ALA A 138 3.03 -11.00 -15.20
CA ALA A 138 3.82 -12.10 -15.71
C ALA A 138 4.31 -11.87 -17.14
N GLY A 139 5.38 -12.56 -17.49
CA GLY A 139 6.02 -12.51 -18.79
C GLY A 139 7.17 -11.52 -18.88
N SER A 140 7.84 -11.54 -20.02
CA SER A 140 9.02 -10.72 -20.27
C SER A 140 8.66 -9.22 -20.30
N GLN A 141 9.55 -8.41 -19.72
CA GLN A 141 9.49 -6.95 -19.82
C GLN A 141 9.82 -6.46 -21.24
N TRP A 142 10.43 -7.30 -22.08
CA TRP A 142 10.74 -6.99 -23.46
C TRP A 142 9.61 -7.38 -24.42
N GLY A 143 9.45 -6.59 -25.48
CA GLY A 143 8.54 -6.92 -26.58
C GLY A 143 7.05 -6.91 -26.22
N GLY A 144 6.65 -6.23 -25.15
CA GLY A 144 5.24 -6.04 -24.78
C GLY A 144 4.53 -7.30 -24.24
N ARG A 145 5.28 -8.35 -23.87
CA ARG A 145 4.73 -9.63 -23.38
C ARG A 145 4.48 -9.66 -21.88
N ARG A 146 4.39 -8.48 -21.25
CA ARG A 146 4.09 -8.33 -19.83
C ARG A 146 2.60 -8.14 -19.65
N HIS A 147 1.96 -9.12 -19.02
CA HIS A 147 0.52 -9.11 -18.76
C HIS A 147 0.26 -8.77 -17.29
N GLU A 148 -0.74 -7.93 -17.03
CA GLU A 148 -1.23 -7.60 -15.68
C GLU A 148 -2.46 -8.46 -15.37
N TYR A 149 -2.41 -9.20 -14.27
CA TYR A 149 -3.42 -10.17 -13.85
C TYR A 149 -4.36 -9.63 -12.78
N VAL A 150 -4.11 -8.43 -12.23
CA VAL A 150 -5.07 -7.74 -11.37
C VAL A 150 -5.97 -6.84 -12.23
N PRO A 151 -7.29 -7.13 -12.31
CA PRO A 151 -8.21 -6.31 -13.08
C PRO A 151 -8.28 -4.90 -12.49
N PRO A 152 -8.50 -3.85 -13.31
CA PRO A 152 -8.51 -2.46 -12.83
C PRO A 152 -9.39 -2.21 -11.61
N ALA A 153 -10.55 -2.87 -11.54
CA ALA A 153 -11.49 -2.78 -10.42
C ALA A 153 -10.95 -3.39 -9.11
N ALA A 154 -10.02 -4.35 -9.17
CA ALA A 154 -9.43 -5.00 -8.00
C ALA A 154 -8.05 -4.43 -7.62
N ARG A 155 -7.56 -3.41 -8.35
CA ARG A 155 -6.25 -2.80 -8.07
C ARG A 155 -6.22 -2.04 -6.76
N HIS A 156 -7.36 -1.50 -6.31
CA HIS A 156 -7.45 -0.75 -5.06
C HIS A 156 -8.33 -1.52 -4.10
N VAL A 157 -7.76 -1.89 -2.96
CA VAL A 157 -8.42 -2.73 -1.95
C VAL A 157 -8.46 -1.96 -0.64
N HIS A 158 -9.58 -2.09 0.07
CA HIS A 158 -9.79 -1.48 1.37
C HIS A 158 -10.25 -2.51 2.39
N GLY A 159 -9.85 -2.33 3.65
CA GLY A 159 -10.32 -3.13 4.78
C GLY A 159 -10.57 -2.25 6.00
N ASP A 160 -11.64 -2.54 6.75
CA ASP A 160 -11.94 -1.85 8.00
C ASP A 160 -10.94 -2.21 9.12
N THR A 161 -10.24 -3.35 8.99
CA THR A 161 -9.08 -3.73 9.81
C THR A 161 -7.90 -4.13 8.93
N LEU A 162 -6.71 -4.27 9.53
CA LEU A 162 -5.53 -4.71 8.80
C LEU A 162 -5.68 -6.15 8.32
N GLU A 163 -6.26 -7.02 9.14
CA GLU A 163 -6.55 -8.42 8.82
C GLU A 163 -7.54 -8.52 7.65
N ALA A 164 -8.63 -7.75 7.68
CA ALA A 164 -9.60 -7.72 6.59
C ALA A 164 -8.97 -7.24 5.26
N LEU A 165 -8.05 -6.26 5.33
CA LEU A 165 -7.27 -5.86 4.16
C LEU A 165 -6.38 -7.01 3.68
N VAL A 166 -5.65 -7.66 4.59
CA VAL A 166 -4.73 -8.75 4.25
C VAL A 166 -5.47 -9.92 3.61
N ASP A 167 -6.63 -10.33 4.15
CA ASP A 167 -7.42 -11.42 3.59
C ASP A 167 -7.87 -11.10 2.16
N ALA A 168 -8.35 -9.89 1.91
CA ALA A 168 -8.75 -9.45 0.57
C ALA A 168 -7.56 -9.39 -0.40
N VAL A 169 -6.43 -8.83 0.04
CA VAL A 169 -5.19 -8.76 -0.75
C VAL A 169 -4.69 -10.17 -1.07
N ALA A 170 -4.62 -11.05 -0.08
CA ALA A 170 -4.14 -12.42 -0.26
C ALA A 170 -5.04 -13.20 -1.21
N GLY A 171 -6.36 -13.04 -1.12
CA GLY A 171 -7.30 -13.65 -2.07
C GLY A 171 -7.04 -13.23 -3.52
N ILE A 172 -6.89 -11.92 -3.77
CA ILE A 172 -6.63 -11.38 -5.11
C ILE A 172 -5.26 -11.82 -5.63
N VAL A 173 -4.21 -11.68 -4.81
CA VAL A 173 -2.83 -12.01 -5.21
C VAL A 173 -2.67 -13.51 -5.45
N ASN A 174 -3.17 -14.38 -4.58
CA ASN A 174 -3.10 -15.83 -4.77
C ASN A 174 -3.84 -16.27 -6.04
N ALA A 175 -5.03 -15.70 -6.30
CA ALA A 175 -5.77 -15.98 -7.53
C ALA A 175 -4.99 -15.53 -8.77
N ALA A 176 -4.45 -14.30 -8.76
CA ALA A 176 -3.67 -13.78 -9.86
C ALA A 176 -2.37 -14.56 -10.10
N LEU A 177 -1.66 -14.97 -9.06
CA LEU A 177 -0.47 -15.82 -9.16
C LEU A 177 -0.79 -17.21 -9.72
N ALA A 178 -1.90 -17.81 -9.30
CA ALA A 178 -2.35 -19.10 -9.82
C ALA A 178 -2.64 -19.06 -11.32
N VAL A 179 -3.24 -17.96 -11.81
CA VAL A 179 -3.49 -17.74 -13.24
C VAL A 179 -2.20 -17.40 -13.99
N ALA A 180 -1.36 -16.54 -13.43
CA ALA A 180 -0.08 -16.14 -14.01
C ALA A 180 0.91 -17.31 -14.19
N GLY A 181 0.81 -18.36 -13.37
CA GLY A 181 1.58 -19.59 -13.52
C GLY A 181 1.10 -20.51 -14.64
N GLN A 182 -0.02 -20.21 -15.30
CA GLN A 182 -0.48 -20.92 -16.49
C GLN A 182 0.12 -20.28 -17.75
N PRO A 183 0.56 -21.06 -18.74
CA PRO A 183 1.00 -20.51 -20.01
C PRO A 183 -0.15 -19.71 -20.64
N CYS A 184 0.06 -18.41 -20.88
CA CYS A 184 -0.88 -17.55 -21.59
C CYS A 184 -1.21 -18.23 -22.94
N PRO A 185 -2.48 -18.51 -23.25
CA PRO A 185 -2.83 -19.15 -24.51
C PRO A 185 -2.38 -18.21 -25.63
N ARG A 186 -1.44 -18.69 -26.45
CA ARG A 186 -1.07 -18.00 -27.67
C ARG A 186 -2.31 -17.96 -28.55
N GLU A 187 -2.81 -16.75 -28.82
CA GLU A 187 -3.74 -16.53 -29.92
C GLU A 187 -3.10 -17.16 -31.18
N SER A 188 -3.75 -18.21 -31.67
CA SER A 188 -3.36 -18.96 -32.87
C SER A 188 -3.99 -18.35 -34.11
#